data_AF-A0A161WVP3-F1
#
_entry.id   AF-A0A161WVP3-F1
#
_cell.length_a   1.000
_cell.length_b   1.000
_cell.length_c   1.000
_cell.angle_alpha   90.00
_cell.angle_beta   90.00
_cell.angle_gamma   90.00
#
_symmetry.space_group_name_H-M   'P 1'
#
loop_
_entity.id
_entity.type
_entity.pdbx_description
1 polymer ?
#
loop_
_entity_poly.entity_id
_entity_poly.type
_entity_poly.pdbx_seq_one_letter_code
_entity_poly.pdbx_strand_id
1 'polypeptide(L)' 'MPKKVEVETTKIAPKGHFVVYVGTEMTRFVVPLSYLKNALFQNLLHKAAEDYGFHHQSPIVLPCDESSFRNLVSFLAKH' A
#
# COMPACT_ATOMS: atom_id res chain seq x y z
N MET A 1 29.57 15.89 17.37
CA MET A 1 28.39 15.12 17.82
C MET A 1 27.35 15.17 16.70
N PRO A 2 27.19 14.13 15.86
CA PRO A 2 26.12 14.13 14.88
C PRO A 2 24.80 13.82 15.60
N LYS A 3 23.84 14.74 15.48
CA LYS A 3 22.48 14.59 15.99
C LYS A 3 21.90 13.29 15.45
N LYS A 4 21.52 12.37 16.34
CA LYS A 4 20.64 11.25 16.00
C LYS A 4 19.42 11.88 15.34
N VAL A 5 19.25 11.65 14.04
CA VAL A 5 17.97 11.83 13.39
C VAL A 5 17.04 10.89 14.14
N GLU A 6 16.21 11.47 15.00
CA GLU A 6 15.11 10.75 15.65
C GLU A 6 14.13 10.45 14.52
N VAL A 7 14.35 9.32 13.86
CA VAL A 7 13.40 8.73 12.93
C VAL A 7 12.18 8.44 13.79
N GLU A 8 11.15 9.29 13.69
CA GLU A 8 9.84 8.99 14.23
C GLU A 8 9.46 7.60 13.75
N THR A 9 9.49 6.63 14.66
CA THR A 9 9.23 5.21 14.44
C THR A 9 7.75 4.93 14.18
N THR A 10 7.06 5.76 13.41
CA THR A 10 5.65 5.60 13.09
C THR A 10 5.45 4.58 11.95
N LYS A 11 5.79 3.33 12.32
CA LYS A 11 5.31 2.05 11.81
C LYS A 11 5.84 1.62 10.44
N ILE A 12 7.09 1.16 10.43
CA ILE A 12 7.60 0.26 9.38
C ILE A 12 6.65 -0.95 9.28
N ALA A 13 6.33 -1.40 8.06
CA ALA A 13 5.54 -2.61 7.88
C ALA A 13 6.30 -3.84 8.44
N PRO A 14 5.60 -4.82 9.03
CA PRO A 14 6.23 -6.08 9.41
C PRO A 14 6.93 -6.73 8.22
N LYS A 15 7.96 -7.56 8.49
CA LYS A 15 8.60 -8.35 7.43
C LYS A 15 7.54 -9.15 6.65
N GLY A 16 7.69 -9.20 5.33
CA GLY A 16 6.72 -9.88 4.47
C GLY A 16 5.47 -9.05 4.15
N HIS A 17 5.40 -7.79 4.58
CA HIS A 17 4.28 -6.89 4.32
C HIS A 17 4.77 -5.55 3.76
N PHE A 18 3.85 -4.79 3.17
CA PHE A 18 4.07 -3.43 2.69
C PHE A 18 2.86 -2.55 3.00
N VAL A 19 3.04 -1.24 2.83
CA VAL A 19 2.02 -0.24 3.13
C VAL A 19 1.40 0.28 1.83
N VAL A 20 0.08 0.41 1.83
CA VAL A 20 -0.68 1.14 0.80
C VAL A 20 -1.62 2.13 1.46
N TYR A 21 -1.98 3.17 0.73
CA TYR A 21 -2.90 4.22 1.14
C TYR A 21 -4.10 4.22 0.19
N VAL A 22 -5.30 4.36 0.76
CA VAL A 22 -6.56 4.18 0.01
C VAL A 22 -7.54 5.27 0.39
N GLY A 23 -8.31 5.74 -0.60
CA GLY A 23 -9.34 6.76 -0.41
C GLY A 23 -8.79 8.17 -0.20
N THR A 24 -9.69 9.14 -0.13
CA THR A 24 -9.38 10.57 0.09
C THR A 24 -8.73 10.81 1.45
N GLU A 25 -9.12 10.01 2.45
CA GLU A 25 -8.59 10.09 3.81
C GLU A 25 -7.18 9.49 3.93
N MET A 26 -6.62 8.95 2.84
CA MET A 26 -5.30 8.31 2.82
C MET A 26 -5.20 7.26 3.94
N THR A 27 -6.21 6.39 4.04
CA THR A 27 -6.26 5.38 5.08
C THR A 27 -5.16 4.36 4.85
N ARG A 28 -4.33 4.15 5.88
CA ARG A 28 -3.15 3.29 5.84
C ARG A 28 -3.52 1.81 6.02
N PHE A 29 -3.20 0.99 5.04
CA PHE A 29 -3.32 -0.47 5.10
C PHE A 29 -1.96 -1.15 5.05
N VAL A 30 -1.80 -2.20 5.85
CA VAL A 30 -0.62 -3.09 5.81
C VAL A 30 -1.06 -4.41 5.20
N VAL A 31 -0.48 -4.78 4.07
CA VAL A 31 -0.88 -5.96 3.30
C VAL A 31 0.31 -6.89 3.03
N PRO A 32 0.10 -8.21 2.92
CA PRO A 32 1.18 -9.15 2.64
C PRO A 32 1.80 -8.94 1.26
N LEU A 33 3.12 -9.14 1.14
CA LEU A 33 3.82 -9.13 -0.15
C LEU A 33 3.30 -10.22 -1.11
N SER A 34 2.64 -11.27 -0.62
CA SER A 34 2.02 -12.29 -1.47
C SER A 34 0.96 -11.71 -2.41
N TYR A 35 0.32 -10.60 -2.05
CA TYR A 35 -0.67 -9.93 -2.91
C TYR A 35 -0.05 -9.40 -4.21
N LEU A 36 1.25 -9.09 -4.20
CA LEU A 36 1.97 -8.65 -5.41
C LEU A 36 2.02 -9.73 -6.51
N LYS A 37 1.73 -10.99 -6.19
CA LYS A 37 1.64 -12.09 -7.17
C LYS A 37 0.23 -12.26 -7.76
N ASN A 38 -0.77 -11.59 -7.21
CA ASN A 38 -2.15 -11.71 -7.67
C ASN A 38 -2.42 -10.71 -8.81
N ALA A 39 -2.97 -11.20 -9.93
CA ALA A 39 -3.25 -10.38 -11.11
C ALA A 39 -4.21 -9.21 -10.83
N LEU A 40 -5.21 -9.37 -9.96
CA LEU A 40 -6.13 -8.29 -9.60
C LEU A 40 -5.41 -7.17 -8.87
N PHE A 41 -4.52 -7.53 -7.92
CA PHE A 41 -3.75 -6.54 -7.19
C PHE A 41 -2.71 -5.86 -8.08
N GLN A 42 -2.07 -6.60 -8.98
CA GLN A 42 -1.17 -6.03 -9.99
C GLN A 42 -1.88 -5.03 -10.90
N ASN A 43 -3.10 -5.34 -11.37
CA ASN A 43 -3.89 -4.41 -12.17
C ASN A 43 -4.21 -3.13 -11.39
N LEU A 44 -4.52 -3.25 -10.10
CA LEU A 44 -4.75 -2.09 -9.24
C LEU A 44 -3.49 -1.21 -9.10
N LEU A 45 -2.31 -1.82 -8.97
CA LEU A 45 -1.04 -1.09 -8.94
C LEU A 45 -0.70 -0.44 -10.29
N HIS A 46 -1.02 -1.07 -11.42
CA HIS A 46 -0.82 -0.45 -12.73
C HIS A 46 -1.69 0.80 -12.88
N LYS A 47 -2.98 0.71 -12.52
CA LYS A 47 -3.87 1.88 -12.51
C LYS A 47 -3.35 2.99 -11.59
N ALA A 48 -2.87 2.63 -10.40
CA ALA A 48 -2.25 3.59 -9.50
C ALA A 48 -1.08 4.32 -10.15
N ALA A 49 -0.25 3.61 -10.91
CA ALA A 49 0.88 4.22 -11.57
C ALA A 49 0.50 5.04 -12.82
N GLU A 50 -0.58 4.69 -13.51
CA GLU A 50 -1.15 5.51 -14.59
C GLU A 50 -1.67 6.85 -14.04
N ASP A 51 -2.36 6.82 -12.90
CA ASP A 51 -2.98 8.01 -12.29
C ASP A 51 -1.99 8.89 -11.51
N TYR A 52 -1.03 8.28 -10.79
CA TYR A 52 -0.14 8.97 -9.85
C TYR A 52 1.35 8.94 -10.23
N GLY A 53 1.72 8.14 -11.23
CA GLY A 53 3.11 7.93 -11.65
C GLY A 53 3.93 7.03 -10.72
N PHE A 54 5.18 6.79 -11.11
CA PHE A 54 6.14 5.97 -10.36
C PHE A 54 7.18 6.84 -9.66
N HIS A 55 6.83 7.40 -8.50
CA HIS A 55 7.76 8.20 -7.71
C HIS A 55 8.34 7.37 -6.55
N HIS A 56 9.65 7.12 -6.56
CA HIS A 56 10.33 6.27 -5.56
C HIS A 56 10.20 6.73 -4.10
N GLN A 57 9.84 8.00 -3.87
CA GLN A 57 9.67 8.57 -2.53
C GLN A 57 8.20 8.76 -2.15
N SER A 58 7.26 8.46 -3.04
CA SER A 58 5.84 8.62 -2.77
C SER A 58 5.24 7.34 -2.18
N PRO A 59 4.26 7.48 -1.27
CA PRO A 59 3.49 6.33 -0.81
C PRO A 59 2.76 5.66 -1.98
N ILE A 60 2.53 4.36 -1.86
CA ILE A 60 1.68 3.63 -2.81
C ILE A 60 0.22 4.02 -2.52
N VAL A 61 -0.35 4.85 -3.38
CA VAL A 61 -1.77 5.25 -3.31
C VAL A 61 -2.56 4.42 -4.30
N LEU A 62 -3.65 3.80 -3.87
CA LEU A 62 -4.49 2.98 -4.74
C LEU A 62 -5.71 3.77 -5.21
N PRO A 63 -6.04 3.75 -6.51
CA PRO A 63 -7.17 4.50 -7.08
C PRO A 63 -8.48 3.74 -6.85
N CYS A 64 -8.85 3.58 -5.58
CA CYS A 64 -10.12 2.99 -5.17
C CYS A 64 -10.56 3.55 -3.82
N ASP A 65 -11.84 3.41 -3.50
CA ASP A 65 -12.36 3.69 -2.17
C ASP A 65 -12.01 2.56 -1.18
N GLU A 66 -12.11 2.86 0.11
CA GLU A 66 -11.78 1.92 1.17
C GLU A 66 -12.67 0.66 1.18
N SER A 67 -13.93 0.78 0.79
CA SER A 67 -14.89 -0.33 0.81
C SER A 67 -14.51 -1.35 -0.27
N SER A 68 -14.23 -0.85 -1.48
CA SER A 68 -13.71 -1.66 -2.59
C SER A 68 -12.40 -2.35 -2.22
N PHE A 69 -11.47 -1.65 -1.56
CA PHE A 69 -10.21 -2.24 -1.14
C PHE A 69 -10.39 -3.33 -0.09
N ARG A 70 -11.26 -3.12 0.93
CA ARG A 70 -11.57 -4.14 1.95
C ARG A 70 -12.17 -5.40 1.33
N ASN A 71 -13.04 -5.25 0.33
CA ASN A 71 -13.61 -6.36 -0.41
C ASN A 71 -12.53 -7.14 -1.18
N LEU A 72 -11.61 -6.43 -1.87
CA LEU A 72 -10.48 -7.05 -2.54
C LEU A 72 -9.59 -7.82 -1.56
N VAL A 73 -9.21 -7.22 -0.44
CA VAL A 73 -8.40 -7.88 0.60
C VAL A 73 -9.11 -9.12 1.15
N SER A 74 -10.42 -9.05 1.41
CA SER A 74 -11.22 -10.20 1.85
C SER A 74 -11.22 -11.33 0.82
N PHE A 75 -11.28 -11.00 -0.47
CA PHE A 75 -11.18 -11.98 -1.56
C PHE A 75 -9.79 -12.61 -1.63
N LEU A 76 -8.74 -11.78 -1.56
CA LEU A 76 -7.34 -12.23 -1.63
C LEU A 76 -6.88 -13.02 -0.40
N ALA A 77 -7.51 -12.83 0.76
CA ALA A 77 -7.20 -13.57 1.97
C ALA A 77 -7.75 -15.01 1.98
N LYS A 78 -8.67 -15.34 1.06
CA LYS A 78 -9.35 -16.66 0.99
C LYS A 78 -8.69 -17.64 0.01
N HIS A 79 -7.61 -17.23 -0.65
CA HIS A 79 -6.90 -17.96 -1.70
C HIS A 79 -5.38 -17.86 -1.50
#